data_AF-A0A158DX67-F1
#
_entry.id   AF-A0A158DX67-F1
#
_cell.length_a   1.000
_cell.length_b   1.000
_cell.length_c   1.000
_cell.angle_alpha   90.00
_cell.angle_beta   90.00
_cell.angle_gamma   90.00
#
_symmetry.space_group_name_H-M   'P 1'
#
loop_
_entity.id
_entity.type
_entity.pdbx_description
1 polymer ?
#
loop_
_entity_poly.entity_id
_entity_poly.type
_entity_poly.pdbx_seq_one_letter_code
_entity_poly.pdbx_strand_id
1 'polypeptide(L)'
;MESGSTGYIYLGIPSRLAGVLWTTVNDMQRSLSGRENCAWAQLTSAALSRCVLHFACLCRERGIGESDSELACSEVFHVFAEQLANDTTAAEWSVPPHMVPVVAGTIAACGQLVVDRMGQPI
;
A
#
# COMPACT_ATOMS: atom_id res chain seq x y z
N MET A 1 -18.87 2.18 -11.08
CA MET A 1 -17.71 1.69 -10.30
C MET A 1 -17.24 2.80 -9.36
N GLU A 2 -18.03 3.16 -8.34
CA GLU A 2 -17.79 4.38 -7.53
C GLU A 2 -17.70 4.13 -6.01
N SER A 3 -17.61 2.88 -5.54
CA SER A 3 -17.73 2.61 -4.10
C SER A 3 -16.41 2.53 -3.33
N GLY A 4 -15.27 2.30 -3.98
CA GLY A 4 -14.01 1.99 -3.29
C GLY A 4 -13.08 3.19 -3.03
N SER A 5 -12.85 4.02 -4.05
CA SER A 5 -11.99 5.21 -3.95
C SER A 5 -12.57 6.28 -3.02
N THR A 6 -13.89 6.37 -2.90
CA THR A 6 -14.60 7.27 -1.99
C THR A 6 -14.17 7.06 -0.54
N GLY A 7 -13.91 5.82 -0.12
CA GLY A 7 -13.38 5.52 1.20
C GLY A 7 -12.00 6.15 1.44
N TYR A 8 -11.13 6.13 0.43
CA TYR A 8 -9.78 6.70 0.53
C TYR A 8 -9.82 8.23 0.56
N ILE A 9 -10.73 8.84 -0.20
CA ILE A 9 -10.99 10.28 -0.13
C ILE A 9 -11.48 10.69 1.27
N TYR A 10 -12.41 9.92 1.85
CA TYR A 10 -12.90 10.17 3.21
C TYR A 10 -11.78 10.06 4.26
N LEU A 11 -10.79 9.20 4.02
CA LEU A 11 -9.60 9.09 4.87
C LEU A 11 -8.60 10.25 4.69
N GLY A 12 -8.84 11.17 3.74
CA GLY A 12 -8.03 12.35 3.50
C GLY A 12 -6.98 12.20 2.39
N ILE A 13 -7.04 11.12 1.60
CA ILE A 13 -6.15 10.93 0.44
C ILE A 13 -6.66 11.81 -0.73
N PRO A 14 -5.79 12.55 -1.43
CA PRO A 14 -6.20 13.40 -2.55
C PRO A 14 -6.97 12.64 -3.63
N SER A 15 -8.01 13.25 -4.19
CA SER A 15 -8.98 12.55 -5.06
C SER A 15 -8.35 11.86 -6.27
N ARG A 16 -7.39 12.53 -6.94
CA ARG A 16 -6.69 11.95 -8.10
C ARG A 16 -5.92 10.69 -7.71
N LEU A 17 -5.20 10.75 -6.58
CA LEU A 17 -4.41 9.63 -6.08
C LEU A 17 -5.29 8.51 -5.49
N ALA A 18 -6.39 8.85 -4.82
CA ALA A 18 -7.29 7.89 -4.17
C ALA A 18 -7.83 6.84 -5.14
N GLY A 19 -8.18 7.25 -6.36
CA GLY A 19 -8.63 6.33 -7.42
C GLY A 19 -7.53 5.36 -7.85
N VAL A 20 -6.33 5.87 -8.10
CA VAL A 20 -5.17 5.06 -8.52
C VAL A 20 -4.74 4.11 -7.42
N LEU A 21 -4.56 4.62 -6.18
CA LEU A 21 -4.15 3.83 -5.03
C LEU A 21 -5.17 2.73 -4.72
N TRP A 22 -6.47 3.03 -4.74
CA TRP A 22 -7.51 2.02 -4.55
C TRP A 22 -7.42 0.93 -5.61
N THR A 23 -7.32 1.31 -6.89
CA THR A 23 -7.25 0.35 -8.00
C THR A 23 -6.01 -0.55 -7.87
N THR A 24 -4.84 0.03 -7.58
CA THR A 24 -3.60 -0.72 -7.43
C THR A 24 -3.63 -1.69 -6.25
N VAL A 25 -4.08 -1.24 -5.09
CA VAL A 25 -4.21 -2.11 -3.90
C VAL A 25 -5.24 -3.21 -4.15
N ASN A 26 -6.38 -2.89 -4.76
CA ASN A 26 -7.41 -3.86 -5.08
C ASN A 26 -6.93 -4.89 -6.13
N ASP A 27 -6.18 -4.48 -7.15
CA ASP A 27 -5.59 -5.42 -8.13
C ASP A 27 -4.61 -6.38 -7.45
N MET A 28 -3.76 -5.85 -6.57
CA MET A 28 -2.83 -6.65 -5.77
C MET A 28 -3.56 -7.64 -4.87
N GLN A 29 -4.59 -7.20 -4.14
CA GLN A 29 -5.39 -8.08 -3.30
C GLN A 29 -6.15 -9.14 -4.10
N ARG A 30 -6.67 -8.79 -5.29
CA ARG A 30 -7.32 -9.77 -6.20
C ARG A 30 -6.34 -10.80 -6.73
N SER A 31 -5.07 -10.46 -6.94
CA SER A 31 -4.04 -11.42 -7.34
C SER A 31 -3.79 -12.52 -6.29
N LEU A 32 -4.25 -12.31 -5.05
CA LEU A 32 -4.19 -13.28 -3.95
C LEU A 32 -5.42 -14.18 -3.89
N SER A 33 -6.40 -14.01 -4.77
CA SER A 33 -7.65 -14.79 -4.72
C SER A 33 -7.39 -16.28 -4.89
N GLY A 34 -8.08 -17.10 -4.10
CA GLY A 34 -7.87 -18.54 -3.98
C GLY A 34 -6.73 -18.92 -3.03
N ARG A 35 -6.07 -17.94 -2.39
CA ARG A 35 -4.97 -18.14 -1.43
C ARG A 35 -5.27 -17.51 -0.07
N GLU A 36 -6.54 -17.23 0.22
CA GLU A 36 -6.98 -16.51 1.42
C GLU A 36 -6.63 -17.23 2.72
N ASN A 37 -6.43 -18.56 2.67
CA ASN A 37 -6.02 -19.37 3.81
C ASN A 37 -4.49 -19.48 3.97
N CYS A 38 -3.72 -18.93 3.03
CA CYS A 38 -2.26 -18.91 3.11
C CYS A 38 -1.79 -17.73 3.96
N ALA A 39 -0.97 -18.00 4.98
CA ALA A 39 -0.48 -16.97 5.91
C ALA A 39 0.21 -15.80 5.19
N TRP A 40 1.04 -16.07 4.17
CA TRP A 40 1.71 -15.02 3.41
C TRP A 40 0.73 -14.09 2.68
N ALA A 41 -0.39 -14.62 2.16
CA ALA A 41 -1.38 -13.83 1.44
C ALA A 41 -2.18 -12.94 2.40
N GLN A 42 -2.53 -13.47 3.57
CA GLN A 42 -3.18 -12.70 4.64
C GLN A 42 -2.27 -11.57 5.13
N LEU A 43 -0.98 -11.88 5.38
CA LEU A 43 0.02 -10.90 5.80
C LEU A 43 0.23 -9.82 4.75
N THR A 44 0.35 -10.17 3.47
CA THR A 44 0.44 -9.20 2.37
C THR A 44 -0.79 -8.29 2.33
N SER A 45 -2.00 -8.83 2.42
CA SER A 45 -3.23 -8.04 2.40
C SER A 45 -3.33 -7.07 3.59
N ALA A 46 -2.94 -7.53 4.78
CA ALA A 46 -2.89 -6.72 5.99
C ALA A 46 -1.84 -5.60 5.88
N ALA A 47 -0.64 -5.93 5.37
CA ALA A 47 0.44 -4.98 5.14
C ALA A 47 0.04 -3.89 4.12
N LEU A 48 -0.60 -4.25 3.01
CA LEU A 48 -1.13 -3.28 2.04
C LEU A 48 -2.11 -2.30 2.70
N SER A 49 -3.05 -2.84 3.48
CA SER A 49 -4.05 -2.04 4.20
C SER A 49 -3.39 -1.10 5.22
N ARG A 50 -2.35 -1.57 5.93
CA ARG A 50 -1.58 -0.77 6.88
C ARG A 50 -0.86 0.39 6.22
N CYS A 51 -0.23 0.17 5.06
CA CYS A 51 0.45 1.23 4.31
C CYS A 51 -0.53 2.30 3.85
N VAL A 52 -1.69 1.92 3.32
CA VAL A 52 -2.76 2.86 2.93
C VAL A 52 -3.21 3.69 4.14
N LEU A 53 -3.51 3.05 5.26
CA LEU A 53 -3.94 3.76 6.48
C LEU A 53 -2.84 4.68 7.01
N HIS A 54 -1.57 4.26 6.96
CA HIS A 54 -0.46 5.10 7.38
C HIS A 54 -0.36 6.36 6.53
N PHE A 55 -0.41 6.17 5.21
CA PHE A 55 -0.33 7.26 4.25
C PHE A 55 -1.52 8.23 4.42
N ALA A 56 -2.73 7.71 4.61
CA ALA A 56 -3.89 8.54 4.89
C ALA A 56 -3.74 9.40 6.16
N CYS A 57 -3.19 8.82 7.25
CA CYS A 57 -2.86 9.60 8.45
C CYS A 57 -1.86 10.72 8.13
N LEU A 58 -0.81 10.44 7.36
CA LEU A 58 0.17 11.45 6.96
C LEU A 58 -0.46 12.56 6.10
N CYS A 59 -1.35 12.23 5.17
CA CYS A 59 -2.10 13.22 4.39
C CYS A 59 -2.90 14.15 5.30
N ARG A 60 -3.60 13.60 6.30
CA ARG A 60 -4.41 14.38 7.25
C ARG A 60 -3.56 15.27 8.17
N GLU A 61 -2.45 14.74 8.68
CA GLU A 61 -1.60 15.45 9.65
C GLU A 61 -0.74 16.53 8.99
N ARG A 62 -0.19 16.25 7.81
CA ARG A 62 0.77 17.13 7.13
C ARG A 62 0.15 17.98 6.02
N GLY A 63 -1.12 17.75 5.68
CA GLY A 63 -1.79 18.45 4.59
C GLY A 63 -1.10 18.21 3.25
N ILE A 64 -0.67 16.97 2.99
CA ILE A 64 -0.03 16.60 1.72
C ILE A 64 -1.02 16.93 0.59
N GLY A 65 -0.68 17.96 -0.18
CA GLY A 65 -1.46 18.40 -1.35
C GLY A 65 -1.35 17.40 -2.50
N GLU A 66 -1.90 17.75 -3.67
CA GLU A 66 -1.86 16.86 -4.82
C GLU A 66 -0.45 16.66 -5.42
N SER A 67 0.42 17.67 -5.33
CA SER A 67 1.78 17.61 -5.86
C SER A 67 2.64 16.59 -5.11
N ASP A 68 3.26 15.68 -5.85
CA ASP A 68 4.18 14.64 -5.37
C ASP A 68 3.57 13.64 -4.36
N SER A 69 2.24 13.61 -4.24
CA SER A 69 1.53 12.72 -3.32
C SER A 69 1.75 11.24 -3.63
N GLU A 70 1.98 10.88 -4.89
CA GLU A 70 2.34 9.55 -5.34
C GLU A 70 3.75 9.13 -4.88
N LEU A 71 4.71 10.06 -4.83
CA LEU A 71 6.06 9.79 -4.36
C LEU A 71 6.06 9.57 -2.85
N ALA A 72 5.35 10.43 -2.11
CA ALA A 72 5.16 10.24 -0.67
C ALA A 72 4.42 8.92 -0.35
N CYS A 73 3.42 8.55 -1.17
CA CYS A 73 2.75 7.26 -1.05
C CYS A 73 3.73 6.10 -1.30
N SER A 74 4.53 6.17 -2.37
CA SER A 74 5.52 5.13 -2.67
C SER A 74 6.55 4.99 -1.56
N GLU A 75 7.05 6.10 -1.02
CA GLU A 75 8.01 6.14 0.08
C GLU A 75 7.45 5.45 1.33
N VAL A 76 6.18 5.68 1.70
CA VAL A 76 5.53 4.98 2.83
C VAL A 76 5.55 3.46 2.64
N PHE A 77 5.24 2.99 1.44
CA PHE A 77 5.24 1.56 1.14
C PHE A 77 6.66 0.99 1.15
N HIS A 78 7.62 1.74 0.59
CA HIS A 78 9.02 1.35 0.54
C HIS A 78 9.64 1.25 1.93
N VAL A 79 9.46 2.28 2.77
CA VAL A 79 9.96 2.29 4.15
C VAL A 79 9.39 1.12 4.95
N PHE A 80 8.10 0.80 4.80
CA PHE A 80 7.53 -0.36 5.48
C PHE A 80 8.12 -1.69 4.96
N ALA A 81 8.39 -1.80 3.66
CA ALA A 81 9.06 -2.96 3.09
C ALA A 81 10.50 -3.11 3.60
N GLU A 82 11.25 -2.01 3.71
CA GLU A 82 12.61 -2.00 4.28
C GLU A 82 12.59 -2.36 5.76
N GLN A 83 11.64 -1.84 6.53
CA GLN A 83 11.43 -2.18 7.94
C GLN A 83 11.15 -3.68 8.13
N LEU A 84 10.30 -4.26 7.28
CA LEU A 84 10.07 -5.71 7.27
C LEU A 84 11.36 -6.50 6.97
N ALA A 85 12.23 -5.99 6.10
CA ALA A 85 13.44 -6.69 5.69
C ALA A 85 14.60 -6.57 6.69
N ASN A 86 14.71 -5.42 7.36
CA ASN A 86 15.95 -5.02 8.04
C ASN A 86 15.81 -4.79 9.55
N ASP A 87 14.60 -4.78 10.12
CA ASP A 87 14.35 -4.46 11.53
C ASP A 87 13.40 -5.46 12.23
N THR A 88 12.96 -5.15 13.46
CA THR A 88 12.05 -5.94 14.31
C THR A 88 10.62 -6.00 13.78
N THR A 89 10.27 -5.18 12.78
CA THR A 89 8.91 -5.11 12.23
C THR A 89 8.39 -6.46 11.74
N ALA A 90 9.23 -7.30 11.11
CA ALA A 90 8.81 -8.65 10.73
C ALA A 90 8.42 -9.51 11.94
N ALA A 91 9.16 -9.41 13.04
CA ALA A 91 8.83 -10.13 14.29
C ALA A 91 7.56 -9.57 14.95
N GLU A 92 7.40 -8.25 14.99
CA GLU A 92 6.20 -7.57 15.51
C GLU A 92 4.93 -7.97 14.75
N TRP A 93 5.06 -8.13 13.43
CA TRP A 93 3.98 -8.57 12.55
C TRP A 93 3.86 -10.09 12.42
N SER A 94 4.68 -10.84 13.17
CA SER A 94 4.71 -12.30 13.11
C SER A 94 4.90 -12.86 11.69
N VAL A 95 5.66 -12.15 10.85
CA VAL A 95 6.01 -12.58 9.49
C VAL A 95 7.17 -13.57 9.59
N PRO A 96 6.98 -14.83 9.18
CA PRO A 96 8.08 -15.81 9.21
C PRO A 96 9.24 -15.35 8.30
N PRO A 97 10.52 -15.57 8.69
CA PRO A 97 11.67 -15.07 7.93
C PRO A 97 11.68 -15.47 6.45
N HIS A 98 11.22 -16.69 6.12
CA HIS A 98 11.14 -17.18 4.74
C HIS A 98 10.04 -16.50 3.91
N MET A 99 9.07 -15.82 4.53
CA MET A 99 8.00 -15.08 3.87
C MET A 99 8.31 -13.59 3.71
N VAL A 100 9.25 -13.05 4.51
CA VAL A 100 9.63 -11.62 4.48
C VAL A 100 9.92 -11.12 3.08
N PRO A 101 10.73 -11.78 2.22
CA PRO A 101 11.02 -11.28 0.88
C PRO A 101 9.76 -11.15 0.00
N VAL A 102 8.80 -12.08 0.16
CA VAL A 102 7.56 -12.08 -0.63
C VAL A 102 6.65 -10.94 -0.18
N VAL A 103 6.46 -10.78 1.14
CA VAL A 103 5.60 -9.72 1.68
C VAL A 103 6.22 -8.35 1.40
N ALA A 104 7.48 -8.13 1.81
CA ALA A 104 8.18 -6.87 1.61
C ALA A 104 8.27 -6.49 0.12
N GLY A 105 8.63 -7.44 -0.75
CA GLY A 105 8.70 -7.21 -2.19
C GLY A 105 7.35 -6.83 -2.80
N THR A 106 6.26 -7.47 -2.36
CA THR A 106 4.91 -7.13 -2.85
C THR A 106 4.49 -5.72 -2.41
N ILE A 107 4.80 -5.32 -1.17
CA ILE A 107 4.51 -3.98 -0.67
C ILE A 107 5.29 -2.92 -1.44
N ALA A 108 6.60 -3.09 -1.60
CA ALA A 108 7.43 -2.16 -2.35
C ALA A 108 6.94 -2.02 -3.81
N ALA A 109 6.62 -3.14 -4.47
CA ALA A 109 6.08 -3.13 -5.82
C ALA A 109 4.73 -2.40 -5.92
N CYS A 110 3.86 -2.55 -4.92
CA CYS A 110 2.58 -1.83 -4.89
C CYS A 110 2.79 -0.30 -4.81
N GLY A 111 3.73 0.16 -4.00
CA GLY A 111 4.09 1.59 -3.92
C GLY A 111 4.57 2.14 -5.27
N GLN A 112 5.47 1.41 -5.93
CA GLN A 112 5.99 1.81 -7.24
C GLN A 112 4.89 1.87 -8.32
N LEU A 113 3.98 0.89 -8.35
CA LEU A 113 2.87 0.87 -9.31
C LEU A 113 1.92 2.06 -9.19
N VAL A 114 1.80 2.65 -7.99
CA VAL A 114 1.01 3.89 -7.80
C VAL A 114 1.65 5.04 -8.56
N VAL A 115 2.98 5.21 -8.45
CA VAL A 115 3.74 6.23 -9.18
C VAL A 115 3.60 6.01 -10.68
N ASP A 116 3.85 4.78 -11.14
CA ASP A 116 3.82 4.43 -12.56
C ASP A 116 2.45 4.71 -13.19
N ARG A 117 1.36 4.38 -12.48
CA ARG A 117 -0.02 4.62 -12.94
C ARG A 117 -0.44 6.08 -12.86
N MET A 118 0.08 6.86 -11.90
CA MET A 118 -0.14 8.31 -11.83
C MET A 118 0.56 9.07 -12.96
N GLY A 119 1.69 8.55 -13.47
CA GLY A 119 2.45 9.10 -14.58
C GLY A 119 1.91 8.76 -15.98
N GLN A 120 0.92 7.89 -16.09
CA GLN A 120 0.30 7.56 -17.37
C GLN A 120 -0.76 8.61 -17.76
N PRO A 121 -0.81 9.04 -19.04
CA PRO A 121 -1.89 9.89 -19.52
C PRO A 121 -3.22 9.14 -19.45
N ILE A 122 -4.27 9.83 -18.97
CA ILE A 122 -5.66 9.34 -18.88
C ILE A 122 -6.31 9.35 -20.26
#